data_AF-A0A354UZV2-F1
#
_entry.id   AF-A0A354UZV2-F1
#
_cell.length_a   1.000
_cell.length_b   1.000
_cell.length_c   1.000
_cell.angle_alpha   90.00
_cell.angle_beta   90.00
_cell.angle_gamma   90.00
#
_symmetry.space_group_name_H-M   'P 1'
#
loop_
_entity.id
_entity.type
_entity.pdbx_description
1 polymer ?
#
loop_
_entity_poly.entity_id
_entity_poly.type
_entity_poly.pdbx_seq_one_letter_code
_entity_poly.pdbx_strand_id
1 'polypeptide(L)'
;MILVWLKYKRLTSWECDAKLSRKPLERSRHWRAIHPRSMFHPMSAREPHSDGSSAGTIRVGGDPDGLMTYLIDLPPEALPSVCKRDLERAWYAAREAALAERQGAVRGFRFNRPDGSHTDLALADRDARCWVGAVDRTVGITHAPGMSLCLRLLALVDLLARAPWARSLFHLARDGAEFHPALLRTAASQPLTRDARFDEAGFRSRLSRFASGLQLEAPRADQRLSGVRP
;
A
#
# COMPACT_ATOMS: atom_id res chain seq x y z
N MET A 1 4.05 -17.67 7.54
CA MET A 1 3.09 -16.69 7.01
C MET A 1 3.64 -15.84 5.87
N ILE A 2 4.81 -15.19 5.97
CA ILE A 2 5.40 -14.44 4.82
C ILE A 2 5.63 -15.33 3.57
N LEU A 3 5.82 -16.64 3.77
CA LEU A 3 5.96 -17.63 2.70
C LEU A 3 4.67 -17.91 1.88
N VAL A 4 3.48 -17.55 2.38
CA VAL A 4 2.21 -17.79 1.65
C VAL A 4 2.04 -16.75 0.52
N TRP A 5 2.58 -15.55 0.71
CA TRP A 5 2.59 -14.49 -0.29
C TRP A 5 3.48 -14.81 -1.52
N LEU A 6 4.53 -15.63 -1.35
CA LEU A 6 5.49 -15.95 -2.42
C LEU A 6 4.98 -16.94 -3.49
N LYS A 7 3.94 -17.74 -3.23
CA LYS A 7 3.50 -18.78 -4.18
C LYS A 7 2.47 -18.28 -5.19
N TYR A 8 1.76 -17.18 -4.90
CA TYR A 8 0.60 -16.73 -5.69
C TYR A 8 0.89 -15.62 -6.72
N LYS A 9 2.04 -14.94 -6.66
CA LYS A 9 2.34 -13.78 -7.53
C LYS A 9 2.68 -14.12 -8.99
N ARG A 10 2.56 -15.39 -9.43
CA ARG A 10 2.87 -15.84 -10.81
C ARG A 10 1.65 -16.32 -11.61
N LEU A 11 0.45 -16.28 -11.04
CA LEU A 11 -0.80 -16.59 -11.75
C LEU A 11 -1.75 -15.40 -11.58
N THR A 12 -2.43 -15.04 -12.65
CA THR A 12 -3.51 -14.03 -12.74
C THR A 12 -3.09 -12.54 -12.71
N SER A 13 -2.19 -12.18 -13.62
CA SER A 13 -2.57 -11.10 -14.53
C SER A 13 -3.72 -11.65 -15.38
N TRP A 14 -4.81 -10.91 -15.58
CA TRP A 14 -5.93 -11.15 -16.53
C TRP A 14 -7.00 -12.26 -16.32
N GLU A 15 -7.11 -12.95 -15.18
CA GLU A 15 -8.30 -13.80 -14.88
C GLU A 15 -9.09 -13.31 -13.65
N CYS A 16 -9.92 -12.29 -13.86
CA CYS A 16 -11.07 -11.98 -12.98
C CYS A 16 -12.39 -11.94 -13.77
N ASP A 17 -12.41 -12.53 -14.97
CA ASP A 17 -13.64 -12.92 -15.66
C ASP A 17 -13.72 -14.44 -15.70
N ALA A 18 -14.94 -14.96 -15.51
CA ALA A 18 -15.30 -16.38 -15.50
C ALA A 18 -14.97 -17.17 -14.22
N LYS A 19 -15.79 -17.00 -13.17
CA LYS A 19 -16.41 -18.12 -12.40
C LYS A 19 -17.32 -17.65 -11.25
N LEU A 20 -18.29 -16.78 -11.52
CA LEU A 20 -19.52 -16.74 -10.71
C LEU A 20 -20.73 -16.77 -11.65
N SER A 21 -21.27 -17.99 -11.76
CA SER A 21 -22.65 -18.33 -12.09
C SER A 21 -23.21 -17.99 -13.48
N ARG A 22 -23.32 -19.05 -14.29
CA ARG A 22 -24.24 -19.16 -15.43
C ARG A 22 -25.69 -18.94 -14.98
N LYS A 23 -26.34 -17.85 -15.42
CA LYS A 23 -27.67 -17.88 -16.04
C LYS A 23 -27.84 -16.68 -17.01
N PRO A 24 -28.45 -16.87 -18.19
CA PRO A 24 -28.53 -15.87 -19.24
C PRO A 24 -29.85 -15.08 -19.21
N LEU A 25 -29.77 -13.76 -19.46
CA LEU A 25 -30.79 -12.95 -20.13
C LEU A 25 -30.07 -11.66 -20.60
N GLU A 26 -29.66 -11.60 -21.86
CA GLU A 26 -30.34 -10.83 -22.91
C GLU A 26 -30.52 -9.33 -22.58
N ARG A 27 -29.81 -8.49 -23.36
CA ARG A 27 -30.25 -7.21 -23.97
C ARG A 27 -30.78 -6.12 -23.00
N SER A 28 -30.32 -4.87 -22.99
CA SER A 28 -29.86 -4.02 -24.08
C SER A 28 -29.32 -2.69 -23.53
N ARG A 29 -28.30 -2.19 -24.23
CA ARG A 29 -27.98 -0.78 -24.54
C ARG A 29 -28.95 0.30 -24.03
N HIS A 30 -28.39 1.36 -23.42
CA HIS A 30 -28.55 2.77 -23.85
C HIS A 30 -28.15 3.72 -22.72
N TRP A 31 -26.99 4.36 -22.82
CA TRP A 31 -26.82 5.69 -22.25
C TRP A 31 -26.37 6.62 -23.39
N ARG A 32 -27.35 7.21 -24.10
CA ARG A 32 -27.13 8.49 -24.77
C ARG A 32 -27.78 9.58 -23.93
N ALA A 33 -27.13 10.74 -23.99
CA ALA A 33 -27.45 11.99 -23.37
C ALA A 33 -28.90 12.46 -23.53
N ILE A 34 -29.46 13.02 -22.45
CA ILE A 34 -30.46 14.10 -22.46
C ILE A 34 -30.22 15.00 -21.23
N HIS A 35 -29.68 16.20 -21.43
CA HIS A 35 -30.13 17.39 -20.71
C HIS A 35 -31.34 17.92 -21.50
N PRO A 36 -32.45 18.41 -20.90
CA PRO A 36 -32.41 19.68 -20.15
C PRO A 36 -33.47 19.86 -19.05
N ARG A 37 -33.11 20.53 -17.95
CA ARG A 37 -33.72 21.79 -17.48
C ARG A 37 -33.33 22.07 -16.04
N SER A 38 -32.59 23.16 -15.91
CA SER A 38 -32.30 23.91 -14.70
C SER A 38 -33.58 24.35 -14.00
N MET A 39 -33.59 24.32 -12.66
CA MET A 39 -34.63 24.96 -11.87
C MET A 39 -34.13 25.64 -10.58
N PHE A 40 -32.84 25.99 -10.48
CA PHE A 40 -32.38 26.89 -9.40
C PHE A 40 -31.31 27.88 -9.89
N HIS A 41 -31.61 29.16 -9.69
CA HIS A 41 -30.83 30.33 -10.07
C HIS A 41 -29.86 30.75 -8.93
N PRO A 42 -28.89 31.64 -9.23
CA PRO A 42 -27.66 31.79 -8.48
C PRO A 42 -27.83 32.68 -7.24
N MET A 43 -27.04 32.41 -6.20
CA MET A 43 -26.78 33.40 -5.16
C MET A 43 -25.27 33.49 -4.90
N SER A 44 -24.83 34.74 -4.85
CA SER A 44 -23.49 35.26 -5.05
C SER A 44 -22.41 34.79 -4.09
N ALA A 45 -21.19 34.98 -4.58
CA ALA A 45 -19.92 34.98 -3.88
C ALA A 45 -20.02 35.47 -2.42
N ARG A 46 -19.69 34.55 -1.51
CA ARG A 46 -18.86 34.86 -0.36
C ARG A 46 -17.59 34.04 -0.53
N GLU A 47 -16.49 34.73 -0.81
CA GLU A 47 -15.17 34.19 -0.57
C GLU A 47 -15.03 33.86 0.93
N PRO A 48 -14.65 32.63 1.29
CA PRO A 48 -13.67 32.46 2.32
C PRO A 48 -12.30 32.53 1.66
N HIS A 49 -11.55 33.59 1.98
CA HIS A 49 -10.11 33.49 2.01
C HIS A 49 -9.74 32.28 2.88
N SER A 50 -9.26 31.22 2.23
CA SER A 50 -8.59 30.09 2.86
C SER A 50 -7.67 29.51 1.80
N ASP A 51 -6.44 30.01 1.83
CA ASP A 51 -5.27 29.34 1.29
C ASP A 51 -5.25 27.90 1.85
N GLY A 52 -5.66 26.95 1.01
CA GLY A 52 -6.15 25.64 1.46
C GLY A 52 -5.78 24.56 0.45
N SER A 53 -4.53 24.10 0.56
CA SER A 53 -3.97 22.89 -0.06
C SER A 53 -5.04 21.82 -0.34
N SER A 54 -5.34 21.58 -1.61
CA SER A 54 -6.25 20.52 -2.09
C SER A 54 -5.67 19.14 -1.78
N ALA A 55 -5.72 18.74 -0.51
CA ALA A 55 -5.36 17.41 -0.06
C ALA A 55 -6.37 16.43 -0.67
N GLY A 56 -5.87 15.54 -1.55
CA GLY A 56 -6.68 14.64 -2.37
C GLY A 56 -7.86 14.02 -1.61
N THR A 57 -9.07 14.26 -2.12
CA THR A 57 -10.31 13.75 -1.56
C THR A 57 -10.35 12.23 -1.73
N ILE A 58 -10.62 11.51 -0.63
CA ILE A 58 -10.89 10.08 -0.66
C ILE A 58 -12.38 9.87 -0.45
N ARG A 59 -13.04 9.23 -1.42
CA ARG A 59 -14.45 8.86 -1.36
C ARG A 59 -14.56 7.35 -1.22
N VAL A 60 -15.52 6.88 -0.42
CA VAL A 60 -15.75 5.45 -0.20
C VAL A 60 -17.06 5.06 -0.88
N GLY A 61 -17.00 4.14 -1.83
CA GLY A 61 -18.14 3.46 -2.40
C GLY A 61 -18.24 2.05 -1.83
N GLY A 62 -19.45 1.62 -1.47
CA GLY A 62 -19.74 0.22 -1.15
C GLY A 62 -20.54 -0.42 -2.28
N ASP A 63 -20.15 -1.62 -2.68
CA ASP A 63 -20.97 -2.48 -3.51
C ASP A 63 -21.87 -3.37 -2.61
N PRO A 64 -23.13 -3.69 -3.01
CA PRO A 64 -23.96 -4.67 -2.31
C PRO A 64 -23.28 -6.03 -2.07
N ASP A 65 -22.26 -6.40 -2.86
CA ASP A 65 -21.45 -7.61 -2.69
C ASP A 65 -20.43 -7.53 -1.53
N GLY A 66 -20.42 -6.44 -0.78
CA GLY A 66 -19.52 -6.23 0.38
C GLY A 66 -18.10 -5.78 -0.01
N LEU A 67 -17.88 -5.46 -1.29
CA LEU A 67 -16.66 -4.82 -1.77
C LEU A 67 -16.66 -3.33 -1.38
N MET A 68 -15.65 -2.91 -0.63
CA MET A 68 -15.42 -1.49 -0.35
C MET A 68 -14.40 -0.92 -1.34
N THR A 69 -14.81 0.07 -2.12
CA THR A 69 -13.92 0.74 -3.09
C THR A 69 -13.60 2.16 -2.63
N TYR A 70 -12.32 2.45 -2.48
CA TYR A 70 -11.81 3.80 -2.21
C TYR A 70 -11.51 4.47 -3.54
N LEU A 71 -12.12 5.62 -3.80
CA LEU A 71 -11.79 6.51 -4.92
C LEU A 71 -10.88 7.61 -4.39
N ILE A 72 -9.67 7.70 -4.93
CA ILE A 72 -8.63 8.63 -4.48
C ILE A 72 -8.34 9.59 -5.63
N ASP A 73 -8.56 10.88 -5.40
CA ASP A 73 -8.30 11.93 -6.40
C ASP A 73 -6.82 12.37 -6.43
N LEU A 74 -5.92 11.39 -6.33
CA LEU A 74 -4.46 11.55 -6.32
C LEU A 74 -3.80 10.23 -6.77
N PRO A 75 -2.75 10.26 -7.60
CA PRO A 75 -2.02 9.05 -7.95
C PRO A 75 -1.15 8.51 -6.80
N PRO A 76 -0.81 7.20 -6.78
CA PRO A 76 0.02 6.61 -5.72
C PRO A 76 1.39 7.28 -5.58
N GLU A 77 2.01 7.69 -6.68
CA GLU A 77 3.31 8.37 -6.68
C GLU A 77 3.29 9.76 -6.03
N ALA A 78 2.12 10.38 -5.90
CA ALA A 78 1.96 11.69 -5.28
C ALA A 78 1.47 11.62 -3.82
N LEU A 79 1.24 10.42 -3.28
CA LEU A 79 0.88 10.24 -1.88
C LEU A 79 1.98 10.77 -0.95
N PRO A 80 1.61 11.42 0.17
CA PRO A 80 2.57 12.05 1.06
C PRO A 80 3.55 11.04 1.65
N SER A 81 4.75 11.47 2.03
CA SER A 81 5.61 10.67 2.91
C SER A 81 4.96 10.49 4.27
N VAL A 82 5.33 9.41 4.97
CA VAL A 82 4.84 9.11 6.33
C VAL A 82 5.99 9.12 7.32
N CYS A 83 5.68 9.16 8.61
CA CYS A 83 6.69 9.02 9.65
C CYS A 83 7.18 7.57 9.75
N LYS A 84 8.50 7.39 9.92
CA LYS A 84 9.12 6.06 10.16
C LYS A 84 8.46 5.32 11.32
N ARG A 85 8.15 6.05 12.40
CA ARG A 85 7.49 5.51 13.60
C ARG A 85 6.08 4.99 13.33
N ASP A 86 5.34 5.65 12.45
CA ASP A 86 3.97 5.23 12.12
C ASP A 86 3.98 3.99 11.22
N LEU A 87 4.94 3.92 10.28
CA LEU A 87 5.15 2.71 9.47
C LEU A 87 5.54 1.50 10.34
N GLU A 88 6.39 1.71 11.33
CA GLU A 88 6.78 0.69 12.31
C GLU A 88 5.59 0.23 13.16
N ARG A 89 4.77 1.16 13.66
CA ARG A 89 3.54 0.84 14.40
C ARG A 89 2.52 0.09 13.53
N ALA A 90 2.34 0.50 12.28
CA ALA A 90 1.45 -0.14 11.32
C ALA A 90 1.87 -1.59 11.04
N TRP A 91 3.18 -1.85 10.92
CA TRP A 91 3.72 -3.21 10.80
C TRP A 91 3.33 -4.07 12.01
N TYR A 92 3.59 -3.60 13.23
CA TYR A 92 3.26 -4.37 14.44
C TYR A 92 1.75 -4.62 14.55
N ALA A 93 0.92 -3.62 14.29
CA ALA A 93 -0.54 -3.79 14.30
C ALA A 93 -1.03 -4.81 13.26
N ALA A 94 -0.47 -4.78 12.04
CA ALA A 94 -0.79 -5.73 10.99
C ALA A 94 -0.34 -7.16 11.36
N ARG A 95 0.86 -7.31 11.93
CA ARG A 95 1.36 -8.59 12.42
C ARG A 95 0.46 -9.16 13.51
N GLU A 96 0.10 -8.38 14.53
CA GLU A 96 -0.77 -8.84 15.61
C GLU A 96 -2.15 -9.27 15.08
N ALA A 97 -2.71 -8.53 14.12
CA ALA A 97 -3.95 -8.92 13.47
C ALA A 97 -3.82 -10.25 12.70
N ALA A 98 -2.69 -10.45 12.03
CA ALA A 98 -2.41 -11.66 11.26
C ALA A 98 -2.17 -12.88 12.18
N LEU A 99 -1.47 -12.69 13.31
CA LEU A 99 -1.29 -13.71 14.35
C LEU A 99 -2.61 -14.10 15.01
N ALA A 100 -3.51 -13.14 15.20
CA ALA A 100 -4.87 -13.38 15.67
C ALA A 100 -5.82 -13.90 14.57
N GLU A 101 -5.29 -14.28 13.40
CA GLU A 101 -6.03 -14.79 12.24
C GLU A 101 -7.23 -13.95 11.81
N ARG A 102 -7.18 -12.64 12.06
CA ARG A 102 -8.30 -11.75 11.76
C ARG A 102 -8.55 -11.73 10.27
N GLN A 103 -9.82 -11.69 9.91
CA GLN A 103 -10.23 -11.50 8.52
C GLN A 103 -10.36 -10.01 8.22
N GLY A 104 -10.05 -9.64 6.98
CA GLY A 104 -10.28 -8.29 6.46
C GLY A 104 -11.32 -8.31 5.34
N ALA A 105 -12.07 -7.23 5.21
CA ALA A 105 -12.99 -7.02 4.10
C ALA A 105 -12.22 -6.97 2.77
N VAL A 106 -12.87 -7.38 1.68
CA VAL A 106 -12.34 -7.16 0.33
C VAL A 106 -12.38 -5.66 0.04
N ARG A 107 -11.25 -5.12 -0.42
CA ARG A 107 -11.08 -3.69 -0.66
C ARG A 107 -10.47 -3.44 -2.04
N GLY A 108 -11.05 -2.49 -2.76
CA GLY A 108 -10.52 -1.94 -3.99
C GLY A 108 -10.05 -0.50 -3.78
N PHE A 109 -9.04 -0.07 -4.52
CA PHE A 109 -8.59 1.30 -4.58
C PHE A 109 -8.53 1.74 -6.04
N ARG A 110 -9.13 2.87 -6.36
CA ARG A 110 -9.03 3.54 -7.65
C ARG A 110 -8.35 4.88 -7.47
N PHE A 111 -7.17 5.02 -8.03
CA PHE A 111 -6.41 6.27 -8.03
C PHE A 111 -6.66 7.01 -9.33
N ASN A 112 -7.37 8.13 -9.25
CA ASN A 112 -7.65 9.00 -10.38
C ASN A 112 -6.46 9.93 -10.63
N ARG A 113 -6.16 10.20 -11.90
CA ARG A 113 -5.14 11.16 -12.32
C ARG A 113 -5.77 12.40 -12.96
N PRO A 114 -5.07 13.54 -12.94
CA PRO A 114 -5.56 14.77 -13.58
C PRO A 114 -5.81 14.64 -15.09
N ASP A 115 -5.14 13.69 -15.75
CA ASP A 115 -5.33 13.38 -17.18
C ASP A 115 -6.56 12.52 -17.47
N GLY A 116 -7.34 12.15 -16.45
CA GLY A 116 -8.52 11.29 -16.55
C GLY A 116 -8.21 9.79 -16.57
N SER A 117 -6.93 9.39 -16.59
CA SER A 117 -6.54 7.99 -16.42
C SER A 117 -6.72 7.55 -14.95
N HIS A 118 -6.77 6.24 -14.73
CA HIS A 118 -6.85 5.69 -13.38
C HIS A 118 -5.99 4.44 -13.23
N THR A 119 -5.60 4.14 -11.99
CA THR A 119 -5.01 2.86 -11.60
C THR A 119 -5.92 2.20 -10.58
N ASP A 120 -6.33 0.97 -10.87
CA ASP A 120 -7.11 0.13 -9.96
C ASP A 120 -6.20 -0.89 -9.25
N LEU A 121 -6.36 -1.01 -7.94
CA LEU A 121 -5.72 -2.01 -7.09
C LEU A 121 -6.78 -2.76 -6.31
N ALA A 122 -6.79 -4.09 -6.43
CA ALA A 122 -7.68 -4.95 -5.66
C ALA A 122 -6.89 -5.77 -4.63
N LEU A 123 -7.34 -5.77 -3.38
CA LEU A 123 -6.80 -6.64 -2.33
C LEU A 123 -7.60 -7.92 -2.25
N ALA A 124 -7.23 -8.90 -3.07
CA ALA A 124 -7.82 -10.24 -3.03
C ALA A 124 -7.15 -11.14 -1.96
N ASP A 125 -5.87 -10.91 -1.68
CA ASP A 125 -5.10 -11.71 -0.73
C ASP A 125 -5.65 -11.60 0.71
N ARG A 126 -5.75 -12.74 1.41
CA ARG A 126 -6.30 -12.78 2.77
C ARG A 126 -5.41 -12.01 3.75
N ASP A 127 -4.10 -12.16 3.64
CA ASP A 127 -3.15 -11.50 4.53
C ASP A 127 -3.16 -10.00 4.28
N ALA A 128 -3.10 -9.55 3.02
CA ALA A 128 -3.21 -8.14 2.67
C ALA A 128 -4.51 -7.50 3.20
N ARG A 129 -5.65 -8.18 3.07
CA ARG A 129 -6.93 -7.70 3.63
C ARG A 129 -6.88 -7.55 5.15
N CYS A 130 -6.33 -8.54 5.84
CA CYS A 130 -6.15 -8.51 7.30
C CYS A 130 -5.30 -7.30 7.73
N TRP A 131 -4.20 -7.08 7.02
CA TRP A 131 -3.25 -6.01 7.31
C TRP A 131 -3.87 -4.63 7.11
N VAL A 132 -4.55 -4.43 5.98
CA VAL A 132 -5.27 -3.18 5.72
C VAL A 132 -6.36 -2.93 6.75
N GLY A 133 -7.10 -3.96 7.16
CA GLY A 133 -8.07 -3.85 8.25
C GLY A 133 -7.41 -3.43 9.58
N ALA A 134 -6.18 -3.87 9.86
CA ALA A 134 -5.45 -3.45 11.05
C ALA A 134 -4.98 -1.99 10.98
N VAL A 135 -4.44 -1.57 9.83
CA VAL A 135 -4.04 -0.18 9.59
C VAL A 135 -5.25 0.75 9.67
N ASP A 136 -6.37 0.35 9.08
CA ASP A 136 -7.61 1.13 9.10
C ASP A 136 -8.16 1.31 10.51
N ARG A 137 -8.14 0.26 11.34
CA ARG A 137 -8.55 0.39 12.76
C ARG A 137 -7.62 1.26 13.60
N THR A 138 -6.35 1.41 13.21
CA THR A 138 -5.35 2.12 14.03
C THR A 138 -5.16 3.57 13.61
N VAL A 139 -5.19 3.85 12.31
CA VAL A 139 -4.89 5.18 11.75
C VAL A 139 -6.05 5.69 10.89
N GLY A 140 -6.93 4.81 10.40
CA GLY A 140 -7.96 5.12 9.40
C GLY A 140 -7.35 5.29 8.01
N ILE A 141 -7.93 4.66 6.98
CA ILE A 141 -7.45 4.80 5.59
C ILE A 141 -8.33 5.69 4.71
N THR A 142 -9.34 6.33 5.30
CA THR A 142 -10.23 7.28 4.61
C THR A 142 -9.60 8.65 4.36
N HIS A 143 -8.33 8.85 4.75
CA HIS A 143 -7.57 10.08 4.54
C HIS A 143 -6.20 9.79 3.90
N ALA A 144 -5.65 10.77 3.19
CA ALA A 144 -4.42 10.61 2.41
C ALA A 144 -3.21 10.12 3.22
N PRO A 145 -2.94 10.60 4.45
CA PRO A 145 -1.85 10.07 5.28
C PRO A 145 -2.01 8.58 5.62
N GLY A 146 -3.21 8.16 6.01
CA GLY A 146 -3.50 6.76 6.36
C GLY A 146 -3.48 5.84 5.15
N MET A 147 -3.99 6.31 4.01
CA MET A 147 -3.86 5.62 2.72
C MET A 147 -2.39 5.44 2.34
N SER A 148 -1.59 6.50 2.43
CA SER A 148 -0.16 6.44 2.14
C SER A 148 0.56 5.44 3.05
N LEU A 149 0.26 5.48 4.35
CA LEU A 149 0.81 4.54 5.34
C LEU A 149 0.48 3.09 4.98
N CYS A 150 -0.79 2.84 4.63
CA CYS A 150 -1.29 1.53 4.23
C CYS A 150 -0.56 1.01 2.98
N LEU A 151 -0.50 1.80 1.90
CA LEU A 151 0.15 1.37 0.66
C LEU A 151 1.66 1.19 0.83
N ARG A 152 2.33 2.04 1.60
CA ARG A 152 3.77 1.91 1.87
C ARG A 152 4.09 0.64 2.66
N LEU A 153 3.23 0.26 3.62
CA LEU A 153 3.37 -1.01 4.33
C LEU A 153 3.23 -2.20 3.37
N LEU A 154 2.20 -2.21 2.53
CA LEU A 154 2.00 -3.27 1.54
C LEU A 154 3.15 -3.33 0.51
N ALA A 155 3.60 -2.17 0.02
CA ALA A 155 4.73 -2.07 -0.90
C ALA A 155 6.05 -2.53 -0.27
N LEU A 156 6.25 -2.29 1.03
CA LEU A 156 7.42 -2.79 1.75
C LEU A 156 7.41 -4.31 1.82
N VAL A 157 6.27 -4.91 2.17
CA VAL A 157 6.11 -6.37 2.22
C VAL A 157 6.33 -6.99 0.85
N ASP A 158 5.76 -6.36 -0.18
CA ASP A 158 5.94 -6.74 -1.58
C ASP A 158 7.42 -6.76 -1.97
N LEU A 159 8.16 -5.70 -1.60
CA LEU A 159 9.60 -5.60 -1.82
C LEU A 159 10.35 -6.70 -1.07
N LEU A 160 10.10 -6.89 0.22
CA LEU A 160 10.80 -7.89 1.05
C LEU A 160 10.60 -9.32 0.54
N ALA A 161 9.43 -9.60 -0.04
CA ALA A 161 9.13 -10.91 -0.59
C ALA A 161 9.78 -11.16 -1.97
N ARG A 162 9.99 -10.11 -2.78
CA ARG A 162 10.52 -10.25 -4.15
C ARG A 162 12.01 -9.95 -4.29
N ALA A 163 12.62 -9.27 -3.33
CA ALA A 163 14.00 -8.78 -3.41
C ALA A 163 14.92 -9.57 -2.45
N PRO A 164 15.67 -10.59 -2.92
CA PRO A 164 16.52 -11.42 -2.06
C PRO A 164 17.60 -10.63 -1.31
N TRP A 165 18.08 -9.52 -1.88
CA TRP A 165 19.06 -8.65 -1.23
C TRP A 165 18.54 -7.98 0.04
N ALA A 166 17.22 -7.84 0.18
CA ALA A 166 16.63 -7.21 1.36
C ALA A 166 16.62 -8.12 2.59
N ARG A 167 16.91 -9.42 2.45
CA ARG A 167 16.91 -10.40 3.54
C ARG A 167 17.86 -10.07 4.68
N SER A 168 18.96 -9.37 4.42
CA SER A 168 19.91 -8.93 5.47
C SER A 168 19.45 -7.70 6.24
N LEU A 169 18.37 -7.04 5.80
CA LEU A 169 17.87 -5.79 6.38
C LEU A 169 16.72 -6.00 7.36
N PHE A 170 16.32 -7.25 7.57
CA PHE A 170 15.32 -7.61 8.55
C PHE A 170 15.62 -8.98 9.14
N HIS A 171 15.30 -9.15 10.41
CA HIS A 171 15.32 -10.43 11.09
C HIS A 171 13.91 -10.75 11.57
N LEU A 172 13.40 -11.93 11.19
CA LEU A 172 12.11 -12.43 11.67
C LEU A 172 12.37 -13.36 12.85
N ALA A 173 11.93 -12.95 14.03
CA ALA A 173 11.91 -13.76 15.24
C ALA A 173 10.48 -14.15 15.63
N ARG A 174 10.34 -15.07 16.58
CA ARG A 174 9.02 -15.46 17.13
C ARG A 174 8.29 -14.26 17.72
N ASP A 175 9.03 -13.38 18.38
CA ASP A 175 8.46 -12.25 19.14
C ASP A 175 8.32 -10.97 18.32
N GLY A 176 8.89 -10.91 17.11
CA GLY A 176 8.77 -9.73 16.26
C GLY A 176 9.60 -9.79 14.99
N ALA A 177 9.51 -8.73 14.20
CA ALA A 177 10.47 -8.46 13.13
C ALA A 177 11.36 -7.32 13.60
N GLU A 178 12.67 -7.52 13.55
CA GLU A 178 13.65 -6.45 13.71
C GLU A 178 14.00 -5.92 12.33
N PHE A 179 13.76 -4.63 12.10
CA PHE A 179 14.11 -3.98 10.84
C PHE A 179 15.33 -3.12 11.01
N HIS A 180 16.20 -3.14 10.00
CA HIS A 180 17.23 -2.14 9.91
C HIS A 180 16.58 -0.74 9.83
N PRO A 181 16.95 0.24 10.66
CA PRO A 181 16.28 1.54 10.72
C PRO A 181 16.24 2.28 9.38
N ALA A 182 17.27 2.10 8.55
CA ALA A 182 17.33 2.68 7.20
C ALA A 182 16.27 2.10 6.25
N LEU A 183 15.86 0.83 6.42
CA LEU A 183 14.80 0.22 5.61
C LEU A 183 13.47 0.94 5.83
N LEU A 184 13.06 1.10 7.09
CA LEU A 184 11.82 1.78 7.44
C LEU A 184 11.87 3.27 7.07
N ARG A 185 13.02 3.93 7.27
CA ARG A 185 13.20 5.34 6.85
C ARG A 185 13.08 5.51 5.33
N THR A 186 13.64 4.56 4.56
CA THR A 186 13.55 4.56 3.10
C THR A 186 12.10 4.33 2.67
N ALA A 187 11.42 3.31 3.19
CA ALA A 187 10.03 3.02 2.87
C ALA A 187 9.05 4.15 3.26
N ALA A 188 9.33 4.85 4.36
CA ALA A 188 8.51 5.96 4.82
C ALA A 188 8.58 7.20 3.91
N SER A 189 9.69 7.37 3.16
CA SER A 189 9.95 8.58 2.35
C SER A 189 10.01 8.36 0.84
N GLN A 190 10.39 7.17 0.37
CA GLN A 190 10.52 6.87 -1.06
C GLN A 190 9.15 6.96 -1.75
N PRO A 191 9.00 7.72 -2.85
CA PRO A 191 7.75 7.72 -3.61
C PRO A 191 7.38 6.32 -4.09
N LEU A 192 6.09 6.02 -4.11
CA LEU A 192 5.58 4.80 -4.76
C LEU A 192 5.61 4.98 -6.28
N THR A 193 5.62 3.86 -7.01
CA THR A 193 5.41 3.83 -8.46
C THR A 193 3.92 3.97 -8.78
N ARG A 194 3.61 4.10 -10.07
CA ARG A 194 2.22 4.11 -10.59
C ARG A 194 1.38 2.91 -10.15
N ASP A 195 2.04 1.77 -9.91
CA ASP A 195 1.41 0.53 -9.47
C ASP A 195 1.35 0.40 -7.93
N ALA A 196 1.58 1.50 -7.21
CA ALA A 196 1.70 1.56 -5.75
C ALA A 196 2.74 0.60 -5.15
N ARG A 197 3.88 0.42 -5.83
CA ARG A 197 5.01 -0.39 -5.36
C ARG A 197 6.24 0.47 -5.11
N PHE A 198 7.24 -0.07 -4.42
CA PHE A 198 8.56 0.55 -4.45
C PHE A 198 9.31 0.12 -5.70
N ASP A 199 9.90 1.08 -6.41
CA ASP A 199 10.92 0.81 -7.43
C ASP A 199 12.17 0.23 -6.75
N GLU A 200 12.59 -0.97 -7.16
CA GLU A 200 13.66 -1.69 -6.46
C GLU A 200 15.01 -0.99 -6.57
N ALA A 201 15.37 -0.53 -7.76
CA ALA A 201 16.65 0.10 -8.03
C ALA A 201 16.76 1.44 -7.28
N GLY A 202 15.73 2.28 -7.39
CA GLY A 202 15.63 3.54 -6.66
C GLY A 202 15.60 3.35 -5.16
N PHE A 203 14.88 2.34 -4.65
CA PHE A 203 14.85 2.03 -3.23
C PHE A 203 16.24 1.61 -2.73
N ARG A 204 16.94 0.72 -3.44
CA ARG A 204 18.29 0.26 -3.06
C ARG A 204 19.30 1.42 -3.08
N SER A 205 19.22 2.30 -4.08
CA SER A 205 20.06 3.51 -4.17
C SER A 205 19.81 4.50 -3.04
N ARG A 206 18.55 4.70 -2.65
CA ARG A 206 18.21 5.56 -1.51
C ARG A 206 18.64 4.92 -0.18
N LEU A 207 18.49 3.61 -0.05
CA LEU A 207 18.89 2.87 1.13
C LEU A 207 20.41 2.96 1.36
N SER A 208 21.23 2.82 0.30
CA SER A 208 22.68 2.93 0.42
C SER A 208 23.10 4.32 0.91
N ARG A 209 22.42 5.40 0.52
CA ARG A 209 22.68 6.74 1.06
C ARG A 209 22.44 6.84 2.56
N PHE A 210 21.39 6.20 3.07
CA PHE A 210 21.11 6.18 4.51
C PHE A 210 22.06 5.27 5.29
N ALA A 211 22.49 4.17 4.67
CA ALA A 211 23.46 3.23 5.23
C ALA A 211 24.90 3.76 5.21
N SER A 212 25.29 4.52 4.18
CA SER A 212 26.61 5.14 4.10
C SER A 212 26.75 6.31 5.07
N GLY A 213 25.64 6.96 5.47
CA GLY A 213 25.62 7.93 6.57
C GLY A 213 25.60 7.32 7.97
N LEU A 214 25.36 6.01 8.09
CA LEU A 214 25.30 5.24 9.33
C LEU A 214 26.00 3.90 9.08
N GLN A 215 27.33 3.93 9.07
CA GLN A 215 28.25 2.81 8.80
C GLN A 215 27.63 1.43 9.08
N LEU A 216 27.06 0.80 8.05
CA LEU A 216 26.64 -0.61 8.07
C LEU A 216 27.92 -1.47 7.98
N GLU A 217 28.69 -1.55 9.06
CA GLU A 217 29.67 -2.62 9.21
C GLU A 217 28.89 -3.92 9.33
N ALA A 218 29.09 -4.83 8.38
CA ALA A 218 28.64 -6.20 8.50
C ALA A 218 29.27 -6.81 9.76
N PRO A 219 28.59 -7.73 10.47
CA PRO A 219 29.24 -8.47 11.54
C PRO A 219 30.46 -9.19 10.96
N ARG A 220 31.66 -8.84 11.41
CA ARG A 220 32.89 -9.55 11.05
C ARG A 220 32.83 -10.96 11.62
N ALA A 221 32.29 -11.88 10.82
CA ALA A 221 32.64 -13.27 10.92
C ALA A 221 34.08 -13.40 10.45
N ASP A 222 35.04 -13.20 11.37
CA ASP A 222 36.39 -13.78 11.35
C ASP A 222 37.25 -13.13 12.44
N GLN A 223 37.00 -13.54 13.68
CA GLN A 223 37.99 -13.42 14.76
C GLN A 223 37.82 -14.57 15.77
N ARG A 224 37.73 -15.80 15.27
CA ARG A 224 38.08 -16.97 16.07
C ARG A 224 38.88 -17.93 15.20
N LEU A 225 40.06 -18.27 15.72
CA LEU A 225 41.02 -19.28 15.26
C LEU A 225 42.17 -18.75 14.39
N SER A 226 43.19 -18.19 15.05
CA SER A 226 44.54 -18.71 14.83
C SER A 226 45.37 -18.51 16.09
N GLY A 227 45.60 -19.61 16.81
CA GLY A 227 46.28 -19.61 18.10
C GLY A 227 46.43 -21.02 18.67
N VAL A 228 46.87 -21.97 17.85
CA VAL A 228 47.43 -23.26 18.27
C VAL A 228 48.75 -23.39 17.51
N ARG A 229 49.86 -23.02 18.19
CA ARG A 229 50.97 -23.89 18.69
C ARG A 229 51.95 -24.37 17.60
N PRO A 230 53.24 -24.51 17.93
CA PRO A 230 53.74 -25.59 18.79
C PRO A 230 53.89 -25.24 20.27
#